data_AF-A0A0M3HHM5-F1
#
_entry.id   AF-A0A0M3HHM5-F1
#
_cell.length_a   1.000
_cell.length_b   1.000
_cell.length_c   1.000
_cell.angle_alpha   90.00
_cell.angle_beta   90.00
_cell.angle_gamma   90.00
#
_symmetry.space_group_name_H-M   'P 1'
#
loop_
_entity.id
_entity.type
_entity.pdbx_description
1 polymer ?
#
loop_
_entity_poly.entity_id
_entity_poly.type
_entity_poly.pdbx_seq_one_letter_code
_entity_poly.pdbx_strand_id
1 'polypeptide(L)'
;WKGSLKYVHFNIVQRVSYTAILGVTSYRRTLFKNIDLTGVGLPPSQQKILSGMSFSFSPQYHVPALIPSFEIPDCMKVDYVAKLTVGRSQNEVFGEITSDYDYYGYC
;
A
#
# COMPACT_ATOMS: atom_id res chain seq x y z
N TRP A 1 1.90 27.44 16.35
CA TRP A 1 1.60 26.43 15.33
C TRP A 1 1.97 25.05 15.87
N LYS A 2 1.01 24.13 16.07
CA LYS A 2 1.28 22.76 16.54
C LYS A 2 0.75 21.78 15.50
N GLY A 3 1.64 20.97 14.90
CA GLY A 3 1.30 20.03 13.83
C GLY A 3 0.41 18.91 14.34
N SER A 4 -0.87 18.94 13.98
CA SER A 4 -1.78 17.80 14.17
C SER A 4 -1.77 16.92 12.92
N LEU A 5 -1.74 15.61 13.10
CA LEU A 5 -1.93 14.64 12.03
C LEU A 5 -3.44 14.52 11.77
N LYS A 6 -3.88 14.69 10.53
CA LYS A 6 -5.31 14.61 10.15
C LYS A 6 -5.58 13.61 9.05
N TYR A 7 -4.52 13.13 8.41
CA TYR A 7 -4.59 12.18 7.32
C TYR A 7 -3.84 10.92 7.73
N VAL A 8 -4.58 9.83 7.87
CA VAL A 8 -4.05 8.46 7.91
C VAL A 8 -4.77 7.74 6.78
N HIS A 9 -4.04 7.01 5.95
CA HIS A 9 -4.63 6.26 4.85
C HIS A 9 -3.90 4.94 4.66
N PHE A 10 -4.61 3.85 4.89
CA PHE A 10 -4.14 2.51 4.58
C PHE A 10 -4.50 2.15 3.14
N ASN A 11 -3.63 1.44 2.44
CA ASN A 11 -3.91 0.95 1.11
C ASN A 11 -3.23 -0.39 0.85
N ILE A 12 -3.79 -1.16 -0.08
CA ILE A 12 -3.11 -2.30 -0.69
C ILE A 12 -2.66 -1.85 -2.08
N VAL A 13 -1.39 -2.05 -2.39
CA VAL A 13 -0.82 -1.73 -3.71
C VAL A 13 -0.44 -3.02 -4.39
N GLN A 14 -1.05 -3.30 -5.53
CA GLN A 14 -0.63 -4.39 -6.42
C GLN A 14 0.61 -3.96 -7.18
N ARG A 15 1.64 -4.81 -7.16
CA ARG A 15 2.86 -4.65 -7.94
C ARG A 15 2.90 -5.76 -8.99
N VAL A 16 2.97 -5.34 -10.25
CA VAL A 16 3.07 -6.24 -11.41
C VAL A 16 4.41 -6.00 -12.08
N SER A 17 5.34 -6.92 -11.89
CA SER A 17 6.62 -6.93 -12.60
C SER A 17 6.53 -7.87 -13.80
N TYR A 18 7.00 -7.45 -14.97
CA TYR A 18 7.02 -8.30 -16.16
C TYR A 18 8.23 -8.02 -17.04
N THR A 19 8.61 -9.03 -17.82
CA THR A 19 9.65 -8.95 -18.84
C THR A 19 9.00 -8.82 -20.21
N ALA A 20 9.29 -7.75 -20.94
CA ALA A 20 8.91 -7.57 -22.34
C ALA A 20 10.10 -7.84 -23.25
N ILE A 21 9.90 -8.58 -24.33
CA ILE A 21 10.91 -8.84 -25.35
C ILE A 21 10.54 -8.04 -26.60
N LEU A 22 11.45 -7.16 -27.05
CA LEU A 22 11.30 -6.41 -28.29
C LEU A 22 12.55 -6.63 -29.14
N GLY A 23 12.43 -7.51 -30.15
CA GLY A 23 13.58 -7.97 -30.93
C GLY A 23 14.54 -8.81 -30.07
N VAL A 24 15.80 -8.39 -30.00
CA VAL A 24 16.85 -9.04 -29.19
C VAL A 24 16.98 -8.47 -27.77
N THR A 25 16.20 -7.44 -27.44
CA THR A 25 16.31 -6.73 -26.16
C THR A 25 15.21 -7.16 -25.20
N SER A 26 15.59 -7.51 -23.98
CA SER A 26 14.65 -7.73 -22.86
C SER A 26 14.55 -6.48 -21.99
N TYR A 27 13.32 -6.13 -21.59
CA TYR A 27 13.03 -5.01 -20.72
C TYR A 27 12.23 -5.51 -19.52
N ARG A 28 12.74 -5.24 -18.32
CA ARG A 28 11.97 -5.45 -17.09
C ARG A 28 11.21 -4.17 -16.74
N ARG A 29 9.91 -4.29 -16.52
CA ARG A 29 9.07 -3.19 -16.03
C ARG A 29 8.29 -3.62 -14.80
N THR A 30 7.97 -2.65 -13.95
CA THR A 30 7.12 -2.83 -12.78
C THR A 30 6.03 -1.76 -12.80
N LEU A 31 4.79 -2.18 -12.67
CA LEU A 31 3.61 -1.33 -12.57
C LEU A 31 3.05 -1.43 -11.15
N PHE A 32 2.53 -0.31 -10.66
CA PHE A 32 1.90 -0.22 -9.35
C PHE A 32 0.45 0.21 -9.53
N LYS A 33 -0.47 -0.50 -8.88
CA LYS A 33 -1.90 -0.20 -8.89
C LYS A 33 -2.42 -0.19 -7.47
N ASN A 34 -3.00 0.94 -7.07
CA ASN A 34 -3.75 1.02 -5.82
C ASN A 34 -5.04 0.18 -5.94
N ILE A 35 -5.34 -0.61 -4.92
CA ILE A 35 -6.61 -1.29 -4.79
C ILE A 35 -7.62 -0.35 -4.16
N ASP A 36 -8.82 -0.25 -4.74
CA ASP A 36 -9.89 0.56 -4.17
C ASP A 36 -10.40 -0.12 -2.90
N LEU A 37 -10.09 0.48 -1.75
CA LEU A 37 -10.50 0.03 -0.43
C LEU A 37 -11.42 1.08 0.21
N THR A 38 -12.35 0.63 1.05
CA THR A 38 -13.21 1.48 1.87
C THR A 38 -12.77 1.43 3.34
N GLY A 39 -13.10 2.46 4.14
CA GLY A 39 -12.80 2.46 5.58
C GLY A 39 -11.31 2.62 5.92
N VAL A 40 -10.53 3.16 4.99
CA VAL A 40 -9.06 3.18 5.01
C VAL A 40 -8.42 4.32 5.81
N GLY A 41 -9.21 5.15 6.47
CA GLY A 41 -8.75 6.33 7.19
C GLY A 41 -8.89 6.28 8.69
N LEU A 42 -8.68 7.43 9.34
CA LEU A 42 -9.08 7.61 10.74
C LEU A 42 -10.60 7.38 10.89
N PRO A 43 -11.05 6.80 12.02
CA PRO A 43 -12.46 6.55 12.24
C PRO A 43 -13.23 7.89 12.37
N PRO A 44 -14.55 7.91 12.10
CA PRO A 44 -15.36 9.13 12.21
C PRO A 44 -15.31 9.80 13.59
N SER A 45 -15.10 9.01 14.65
CA SER A 45 -14.91 9.49 16.02
C SER A 45 -13.60 10.27 16.24
N GLN A 46 -12.62 10.14 15.34
CA GLN A 46 -11.30 10.75 15.46
C GLN A 46 -10.91 11.48 14.17
N GLN A 47 -11.15 12.78 14.09
CA GLN A 47 -10.82 13.55 12.89
C GLN A 47 -9.35 14.02 12.82
N LYS A 48 -8.61 13.97 13.94
CA LYS A 48 -7.19 14.37 14.03
C LYS A 48 -6.49 13.80 15.24
N ILE A 49 -5.19 13.56 15.14
CA ILE A 49 -4.31 13.23 16.25
C ILE A 49 -3.49 14.49 16.59
N LEU A 50 -3.64 14.98 17.81
CA LEU A 50 -2.93 16.19 18.26
C LEU A 50 -1.45 15.87 18.54
N SER A 51 -0.60 16.89 18.40
CA SER A 51 0.82 16.78 18.75
C SER A 51 0.97 16.36 20.22
N GLY A 52 1.77 15.32 20.48
CA GLY A 52 1.98 14.75 21.81
C GLY A 52 0.92 13.74 22.25
N MET A 53 -0.09 13.46 21.42
CA MET A 53 -1.08 12.42 21.67
C MET A 53 -0.77 11.18 20.85
N SER A 54 -1.05 10.02 21.42
CA SER A 54 -1.08 8.74 20.72
C SER A 54 -2.53 8.30 20.57
N PHE A 55 -2.86 7.70 19.43
CA PHE A 55 -4.17 7.17 19.15
C PHE A 55 -4.03 5.80 18.49
N SER A 56 -4.75 4.82 19.01
CA SER A 56 -4.76 3.45 18.50
C SER A 56 -6.19 3.12 18.07
N PHE A 57 -6.32 2.51 16.90
CA PHE A 57 -7.59 2.04 16.38
C PHE A 57 -7.37 0.82 15.50
N SER A 58 -8.41 0.02 15.34
CA SER A 58 -8.45 -1.11 14.41
C SER A 58 -9.33 -0.71 13.22
N PRO A 59 -8.74 -0.30 12.09
CA PRO A 59 -9.52 0.03 10.90
C PRO A 59 -10.33 -1.19 10.42
N GLN A 60 -11.58 -0.95 10.04
CA GLN A 60 -12.41 -1.93 9.36
C GLN A 60 -12.40 -1.59 7.87
N TYR A 61 -11.60 -2.32 7.10
CA TYR A 61 -11.56 -2.19 5.66
C TYR A 61 -12.16 -3.42 4.98
N HIS A 62 -12.89 -3.17 3.90
CA HIS A 62 -13.36 -4.21 3.01
C HIS A 62 -12.34 -4.38 1.88
N VAL A 63 -11.66 -5.53 1.87
CA VAL A 63 -10.74 -5.90 0.79
C VAL A 63 -11.55 -6.63 -0.27
N PRO A 64 -11.57 -6.17 -1.54
CA PRO A 64 -12.24 -6.89 -2.61
C PRO A 64 -11.52 -8.22 -2.89
N ALA A 65 -12.14 -9.11 -3.64
CA ALA A 65 -11.46 -10.32 -4.10
C ALA A 65 -10.22 -9.93 -4.92
N LEU A 66 -9.03 -10.28 -4.43
CA LEU A 66 -7.77 -10.04 -5.10
C LEU A 66 -7.37 -11.26 -5.91
N ILE A 67 -6.68 -11.03 -7.02
CA ILE A 67 -5.95 -12.09 -7.72
C ILE A 67 -4.86 -12.58 -6.75
N PRO A 68 -4.62 -13.89 -6.61
CA PRO A 68 -3.55 -14.38 -5.75
C PRO A 68 -2.18 -13.89 -6.24
N SER A 69 -1.23 -13.74 -5.33
CA SER A 69 0.16 -13.52 -5.71
C SER A 69 0.68 -14.73 -6.47
N PHE A 70 1.40 -14.51 -7.56
CA PHE A 70 2.01 -15.57 -8.36
C PHE A 70 3.27 -15.09 -9.06
N GLU A 71 4.11 -16.04 -9.44
CA GLU A 71 5.32 -15.80 -10.22
C GLU A 71 5.42 -16.83 -11.35
N ILE A 72 5.57 -16.33 -12.57
CA ILE A 72 5.96 -17.10 -13.75
C ILE A 72 7.42 -16.73 -14.01
N PRO A 73 8.36 -17.67 -13.79
CA PRO A 73 9.80 -17.41 -13.95
C PRO A 73 10.13 -16.72 -15.27
N ASP A 74 11.01 -15.73 -15.20
CA ASP A 74 11.48 -14.88 -16.32
C ASP A 74 10.40 -14.10 -17.09
N CYS A 75 9.12 -14.25 -16.74
CA CYS A 75 8.00 -13.65 -17.46
C CYS A 75 7.29 -12.58 -16.65
N MET A 76 6.73 -12.93 -15.49
CA MET A 76 5.86 -12.03 -14.72
C MET A 76 5.80 -12.41 -13.24
N LYS A 77 5.70 -11.41 -12.37
CA LYS A 77 5.40 -11.54 -10.95
C LYS A 77 4.28 -10.58 -10.58
N VAL A 78 3.27 -11.09 -9.88
CA VAL A 78 2.21 -10.29 -9.28
C VAL A 78 2.29 -10.50 -7.78
N ASP A 79 2.45 -9.41 -7.04
CA ASP A 79 2.41 -9.41 -5.58
C ASP A 79 1.77 -8.11 -5.07
N TYR A 80 1.64 -8.01 -3.75
CA TYR A 80 0.92 -6.95 -3.09
C TYR A 80 1.70 -6.45 -1.88
N VAL A 81 1.64 -5.15 -1.65
CA VAL A 81 2.27 -4.49 -0.51
C VAL A 81 1.22 -3.71 0.26
N ALA A 82 1.29 -3.77 1.59
CA ALA A 82 0.45 -2.96 2.46
C ALA A 82 1.14 -1.61 2.68
N LYS A 83 0.42 -0.51 2.44
CA LYS A 83 0.96 0.85 2.50
C LYS A 83 0.15 1.70 3.47
N LEU A 84 0.82 2.31 4.44
CA LEU A 84 0.23 3.26 5.37
C LEU A 84 0.83 4.65 5.12
N THR A 85 -0.01 5.61 4.74
CA THR A 85 0.38 7.00 4.53
C THR A 85 -0.15 7.86 5.68
N VAL A 86 0.69 8.76 6.22
CA VAL A 86 0.32 9.69 7.29
C VAL A 86 0.68 11.14 6.95
N GLY A 87 -0.17 12.08 7.33
CA GLY A 87 -0.01 13.50 6.97
C GLY A 87 -0.99 14.46 7.65
N ARG A 88 -0.93 15.73 7.23
CA ARG A 88 -1.90 16.78 7.58
C ARG A 88 -3.10 16.81 6.63
N SER A 89 -2.89 16.41 5.39
CA SER A 89 -3.91 16.28 4.34
C SER A 89 -3.41 15.30 3.28
N GLN A 90 -4.25 14.98 2.29
CA GLN A 90 -3.84 14.19 1.12
C GLN A 90 -2.66 14.82 0.36
N ASN A 91 -2.51 16.15 0.41
CA ASN A 91 -1.46 16.90 -0.30
C ASN A 91 -0.24 17.23 0.59
N GLU A 92 -0.29 16.92 1.88
CA GLU A 92 0.77 17.22 2.85
C GLU A 92 1.07 15.98 3.69
N VAL A 93 1.76 15.02 3.06
CA VAL A 93 2.18 13.74 3.63
C VAL A 93 3.53 13.91 4.35
N PHE A 94 3.65 13.35 5.55
CA PHE A 94 4.89 13.37 6.35
C PHE A 94 5.67 12.08 6.26
N GLY A 95 4.97 10.96 6.02
CA GLY A 95 5.59 9.65 6.03
C GLY A 95 4.73 8.59 5.40
N GLU A 96 5.41 7.54 4.97
CA GLU A 96 4.86 6.36 4.36
C GLU A 96 5.57 5.14 4.94
N ILE A 97 4.80 4.11 5.27
CA ILE A 97 5.31 2.82 5.72
C ILE A 97 4.77 1.76 4.76
N THR A 98 5.65 0.94 4.22
CA THR A 98 5.30 -0.18 3.34
C THR A 98 5.75 -1.47 3.98
N SER A 99 4.86 -2.46 4.04
CA SER A 99 5.16 -3.81 4.53
C SER A 99 5.15 -4.77 3.36
N ASP A 100 6.32 -5.30 3.03
CA ASP A 100 6.49 -6.39 2.07
C ASP A 100 6.51 -7.71 2.87
N TYR A 101 5.56 -8.60 2.61
CA TYR A 101 5.62 -9.96 3.14
C TYR A 101 6.36 -10.83 2.12
N ASP A 102 7.66 -11.05 2.34
CA ASP A 102 8.39 -12.09 1.63
C ASP A 102 7.97 -13.45 2.20
N TYR A 103 7.09 -14.14 1.48
CA TYR A 103 6.65 -15.50 1.80
C TYR A 103 7.81 -16.46 1.48
N TYR A 104 8.69 -16.73 2.46
CA TYR A 104 9.61 -17.87 2.37
C TYR A 104 8.81 -19.16 2.59
N GLY A 105 8.20 -19.66 1.52
CA GLY A 105 7.65 -21.02 1.49
C GLY A 105 8.79 -22.02 1.49
N TYR A 106 8.99 -22.71 2.60
CA TYR A 106 9.74 -23.97 2.62
C TYR A 106 8.85 -25.04 1.98
N CYS A 107 9.21 -25.49 0.79
CA CYS A 107 8.81 -26.81 0.26
C CYS A 107 9.90 -27.82 0.63
#